data_AF-A0A4Q9LXV2-F1
#
_entry.id   AF-A0A4Q9LXV2-F1
#
_cell.length_a   1.000
_cell.length_b   1.000
_cell.length_c   1.000
_cell.angle_alpha   90.00
_cell.angle_beta   90.00
_cell.angle_gamma   90.00
#
_symmetry.space_group_name_H-M   'P 1'
#
loop_
_entity.id
_entity.type
_entity.pdbx_description
1 polymer ?
#
loop_
_entity_poly.entity_id
_entity_poly.type
_entity_poly.pdbx_seq_one_letter_code
_entity_poly.pdbx_strand_id
1 'polypeptide(L)'
;MNEISILEKLNHPNIISGRLFSNRFFYYLEMDFFEYDLLGYVKRNFLSIFDKKIIIKQIIDALYYLKLNKIIHNDLKNNNILIDENLNIKICDFGLACYKSRLDFPFNNISPSALEEYEVYSPELKQSIEYDEKSDIYSFGILTYFIFQEFTYKFETFIPISDSESNNMFLECIEYNPINRPSVERVLLSAYFDFLYDKMFCFGKLEDFTIETETGSIIKKYKKLTINIKSKRAVEILCCCHILTSLRYTSKAKKLNLTENRDSHSNLDLGFTQLTKKRFLYVDSDRTLKPIQFMTQLDRIEYLDFFYRNENYQAEE
;
A
#
# COMPACT_ATOMS: atom_id res chain seq x y z
N MET A 1 10.03 15.89 -20.56
CA MET A 1 10.21 15.98 -19.09
C MET A 1 8.85 15.92 -18.41
N ASN A 2 8.22 14.74 -18.39
CA ASN A 2 6.95 14.50 -17.68
C ASN A 2 7.23 14.17 -16.20
N GLU A 3 8.23 13.34 -15.95
CA GLU A 3 8.68 12.87 -14.63
C GLU A 3 8.83 13.97 -13.58
N ILE A 4 9.63 15.00 -13.85
CA ILE A 4 9.87 16.06 -12.86
C ILE A 4 8.58 16.80 -12.49
N SER A 5 7.73 17.09 -13.49
CA SER A 5 6.47 17.79 -13.25
C SER A 5 5.48 16.97 -12.41
N ILE A 6 5.64 15.65 -12.43
CA ILE A 6 4.91 14.71 -11.58
C ILE A 6 5.53 14.72 -10.18
N LEU A 7 6.85 14.46 -10.06
CA LEU A 7 7.56 14.38 -8.77
C LEU A 7 7.41 15.65 -7.92
N GLU A 8 7.47 16.85 -8.52
CA GLU A 8 7.31 18.13 -7.80
C GLU A 8 5.95 18.28 -7.11
N LYS A 9 4.93 17.54 -7.55
CA LYS A 9 3.57 17.60 -6.97
C LYS A 9 3.31 16.49 -5.96
N LEU A 10 4.20 15.51 -5.87
CA LEU A 10 4.04 14.36 -4.99
C LEU A 10 4.72 14.63 -3.65
N ASN A 11 3.99 14.40 -2.57
CA ASN A 11 4.52 14.44 -1.22
C ASN A 11 3.91 13.29 -0.42
N HIS A 12 4.66 12.18 -0.34
CA HIS A 12 4.24 10.97 0.36
C HIS A 12 5.46 10.27 0.95
N PRO A 13 5.39 9.71 2.18
CA PRO A 13 6.53 9.03 2.82
C PRO A 13 7.13 7.92 1.95
N ASN A 14 6.29 7.21 1.19
CA ASN A 14 6.68 6.08 0.35
C ASN A 14 6.88 6.41 -1.13
N ILE A 15 7.09 7.69 -1.46
CA ILE A 15 7.46 8.13 -2.81
C ILE A 15 8.74 8.97 -2.70
N ILE A 16 9.66 8.80 -3.64
CA ILE A 16 10.87 9.61 -3.69
C ILE A 16 10.54 11.08 -3.92
N SER A 17 11.18 11.96 -3.15
CA SER A 17 11.12 13.40 -3.39
C SER A 17 12.34 13.77 -4.23
N GLY A 18 12.12 14.57 -5.28
CA GLY A 18 13.17 14.98 -6.19
C GLY A 18 13.13 16.48 -6.43
N ARG A 19 14.31 17.10 -6.52
CA ARG A 19 14.47 18.50 -6.89
C ARG A 19 15.29 18.61 -8.17
N LEU A 20 14.74 19.29 -9.18
CA LEU A 20 15.42 19.53 -10.43
C LEU A 20 16.35 20.74 -10.32
N PHE A 21 17.56 20.56 -10.80
CA PHE A 21 18.50 21.62 -11.12
C PHE A 21 18.88 21.52 -12.59
N SER A 22 19.27 22.64 -13.18
CA SER A 22 19.77 22.65 -14.55
C SER A 22 20.90 23.63 -14.70
N ASN A 23 21.77 23.34 -15.66
CA ASN A 23 22.71 24.30 -16.21
C ASN A 23 22.55 24.33 -17.74
N ARG A 24 23.47 24.99 -18.45
CA ARG A 24 23.40 25.16 -19.90
C ARG A 24 23.41 23.83 -20.68
N PHE A 25 23.91 22.74 -20.10
CA PHE A 25 24.17 21.48 -20.80
C PHE A 25 23.45 20.27 -20.20
N PHE A 26 23.11 20.31 -18.92
CA PHE A 26 22.60 19.15 -18.17
C PHE A 26 21.45 19.52 -17.24
N TYR A 27 20.61 18.51 -17.01
CA TYR A 27 19.63 18.48 -15.93
C TYR A 27 20.15 17.53 -14.84
N TYR A 28 19.99 17.92 -13.58
CA TYR A 28 20.36 17.14 -12.40
C TYR A 28 19.12 16.96 -11.54
N LEU A 29 18.86 15.72 -11.11
CA LEU A 29 17.78 15.40 -10.19
C LEU A 29 18.41 15.03 -8.84
N GLU A 30 18.26 15.90 -7.85
CA GLU A 30 18.68 15.64 -6.46
C GLU A 30 17.56 14.88 -5.74
N MET A 31 17.89 13.76 -5.10
CA MET A 31 16.96 12.90 -4.38
C MET A 31 17.64 12.35 -3.12
N ASP A 32 16.82 11.84 -2.18
CA ASP A 32 17.32 11.10 -1.03
C ASP A 32 18.12 9.87 -1.50
N PHE A 33 19.28 9.64 -0.85
CA PHE A 33 20.11 8.47 -1.13
C PHE A 33 19.59 7.24 -0.37
N PHE A 34 19.52 6.12 -1.08
CA PHE A 34 19.24 4.79 -0.52
C PHE A 34 20.37 3.84 -0.94
N GLU A 35 20.86 3.05 0.00
CA GLU A 35 21.92 2.08 -0.28
C GLU A 35 21.43 0.93 -1.17
N TYR A 36 20.13 0.64 -1.11
CA TYR A 36 19.52 -0.51 -1.75
C TYR A 36 18.26 -0.15 -2.54
N ASP A 37 18.12 -0.77 -3.70
CA ASP A 37 16.80 -1.14 -4.21
C ASP A 37 16.35 -2.47 -3.57
N LEU A 38 15.07 -2.80 -3.73
CA LEU A 38 14.50 -3.99 -3.11
C LEU A 38 15.18 -5.28 -3.60
N LEU A 39 15.61 -5.34 -4.87
CA LEU A 39 16.33 -6.49 -5.41
C LEU A 39 17.69 -6.69 -4.74
N GLY A 40 18.43 -5.60 -4.53
CA GLY A 40 19.71 -5.59 -3.84
C GLY A 40 19.55 -5.95 -2.36
N TYR A 41 18.49 -5.47 -1.73
CA TYR A 41 18.19 -5.73 -0.32
C TYR A 41 17.88 -7.21 -0.05
N VAL A 42 16.96 -7.82 -0.80
CA VAL A 42 16.57 -9.24 -0.58
C VAL A 42 17.71 -10.22 -0.87
N LYS A 43 18.70 -9.84 -1.68
CA LYS A 43 19.90 -10.65 -1.92
C LYS A 43 20.87 -10.69 -0.74
N ARG A 44 20.78 -9.72 0.17
CA ARG A 44 21.72 -9.56 1.30
C ARG A 44 21.08 -9.79 2.65
N ASN A 45 19.77 -9.59 2.74
CA ASN A 45 19.02 -9.60 3.99
C ASN A 45 17.89 -10.62 3.93
N PHE A 46 17.66 -11.30 5.05
CA PHE A 46 16.49 -12.17 5.22
C PHE A 46 15.27 -11.32 5.59
N LEU A 47 14.13 -11.56 4.92
CA LEU A 47 12.85 -10.92 5.25
C LEU A 47 11.88 -11.94 5.86
N SER A 48 11.38 -11.65 7.06
CA SER A 48 10.27 -12.43 7.62
C SER A 48 8.97 -12.17 6.83
N ILE A 49 7.96 -13.03 7.02
CA ILE A 49 6.63 -12.81 6.41
C ILE A 49 6.04 -11.46 6.84
N PHE A 50 6.28 -11.05 8.09
CA PHE A 50 5.82 -9.76 8.60
C PHE A 50 6.51 -8.60 7.89
N ASP A 51 7.84 -8.66 7.71
CA ASP A 51 8.61 -7.65 6.98
C ASP A 51 8.11 -7.49 5.54
N LYS A 52 7.88 -8.62 4.86
CA LYS A 52 7.31 -8.68 3.51
C LYS A 52 5.95 -7.99 3.45
N LYS A 53 5.04 -8.31 4.38
CA LYS A 53 3.70 -7.69 4.46
C LYS A 53 3.79 -6.18 4.76
N ILE A 54 4.78 -5.73 5.55
CA ILE A 54 5.02 -4.29 5.81
C ILE A 54 5.52 -3.55 4.57
N ILE A 55 6.44 -4.14 3.80
CA ILE A 55 6.92 -3.56 2.53
C ILE A 55 5.74 -3.43 1.56
N ILE A 56 4.96 -4.51 1.38
CA ILE A 56 3.78 -4.54 0.52
C ILE A 56 2.75 -3.47 0.93
N LYS A 57 2.54 -3.28 2.24
CA LYS A 57 1.64 -2.25 2.76
C LYS A 57 2.06 -0.84 2.35
N GLN A 58 3.36 -0.55 2.41
CA GLN A 58 3.90 0.75 2.03
C GLN A 58 3.78 1.00 0.51
N ILE A 59 3.97 -0.03 -0.32
CA ILE A 59 3.79 0.07 -1.77
C ILE A 59 2.33 0.40 -2.11
N ILE A 60 1.36 -0.32 -1.55
CA ILE A 60 -0.05 -0.06 -1.83
C ILE A 60 -0.52 1.31 -1.29
N ASP A 61 0.08 1.81 -0.19
CA ASP A 61 -0.16 3.18 0.31
C ASP A 61 0.28 4.23 -0.73
N ALA A 62 1.47 4.07 -1.32
CA ALA A 62 1.94 4.94 -2.38
C ALA A 62 1.04 4.88 -3.63
N LEU A 63 0.63 3.68 -4.06
CA LEU A 63 -0.29 3.55 -5.21
C LEU A 63 -1.66 4.19 -4.94
N TYR A 64 -2.16 4.11 -3.71
CA TYR A 64 -3.38 4.81 -3.33
C TYR A 64 -3.23 6.32 -3.44
N TYR A 65 -2.09 6.85 -2.98
CA TYR A 65 -1.77 8.26 -3.12
C TYR A 65 -1.65 8.69 -4.59
N LEU A 66 -0.99 7.92 -5.45
CA LEU A 66 -0.91 8.19 -6.89
C LEU A 66 -2.28 8.20 -7.55
N LYS A 67 -3.14 7.22 -7.22
CA LYS A 67 -4.52 7.17 -7.69
C LYS A 67 -5.30 8.43 -7.32
N LEU A 68 -5.18 8.92 -6.08
CA LEU A 68 -5.85 10.14 -5.63
C LEU A 68 -5.39 11.37 -6.44
N ASN A 69 -4.10 11.41 -6.81
CA ASN A 69 -3.51 12.44 -7.65
C ASN A 69 -3.69 12.19 -9.17
N LYS A 70 -4.46 11.16 -9.56
CA LYS A 70 -4.73 10.79 -10.96
C LYS A 70 -3.46 10.49 -11.75
N ILE A 71 -2.47 9.91 -11.09
CA ILE A 71 -1.20 9.49 -11.71
C ILE A 71 -1.17 7.96 -11.77
N ILE A 72 -0.65 7.44 -12.87
CA ILE A 72 -0.34 6.02 -13.08
C ILE A 72 1.18 5.93 -13.22
N HIS A 73 1.82 5.01 -12.51
CA HIS A 73 3.27 4.86 -12.47
C HIS A 73 3.83 4.17 -13.73
N ASN A 74 3.16 3.11 -14.19
CA ASN A 74 3.48 2.28 -15.36
C ASN A 74 4.80 1.48 -15.30
N ASP A 75 5.72 1.79 -14.39
CA ASP A 75 6.99 1.06 -14.23
C ASP A 75 7.25 0.55 -12.81
N LEU A 76 6.23 -0.03 -12.17
CA LEU A 76 6.37 -0.53 -10.80
C LEU A 76 7.09 -1.88 -10.78
N LYS A 77 8.36 -1.92 -10.39
CA LYS A 77 9.19 -3.14 -10.32
C LYS A 77 10.16 -3.09 -9.15
N ASN A 78 10.79 -4.22 -8.83
CA ASN A 78 11.72 -4.36 -7.70
C ASN A 78 12.88 -3.36 -7.69
N ASN A 79 13.45 -3.02 -8.84
CA ASN A 79 14.52 -2.02 -8.95
C ASN A 79 14.03 -0.57 -8.75
N ASN A 80 12.72 -0.34 -8.85
CA ASN A 80 12.09 0.97 -8.67
C ASN A 80 11.50 1.13 -7.26
N ILE A 81 11.84 0.22 -6.33
CA ILE A 81 11.55 0.31 -4.91
C ILE A 81 12.87 0.49 -4.17
N LEU A 82 13.13 1.69 -3.68
CA LEU A 82 14.24 1.98 -2.79
C LEU A 82 13.89 1.54 -1.37
N ILE A 83 14.85 1.03 -0.61
CA ILE A 83 14.63 0.52 0.76
C ILE A 83 15.83 0.79 1.67
N ASP A 84 15.55 1.17 2.91
CA ASP A 84 16.57 1.33 3.96
C ASP A 84 16.61 0.14 4.94
N GLU A 85 17.59 0.13 5.83
CA GLU A 85 17.76 -0.91 6.87
C GLU A 85 16.59 -1.02 7.87
N ASN A 86 15.74 0.01 7.95
CA ASN A 86 14.55 0.01 8.78
C ASN A 86 13.31 -0.43 8.00
N LEU A 87 13.48 -0.98 6.78
CA LEU A 87 12.43 -1.41 5.87
C LEU A 87 11.49 -0.28 5.44
N ASN A 88 11.94 0.98 5.49
CA ASN A 88 11.20 2.08 4.89
C ASN A 88 11.43 2.08 3.38
N ILE A 89 10.35 2.05 2.60
CA ILE A 89 10.45 2.04 1.15
C ILE A 89 10.07 3.38 0.53
N LYS A 90 10.66 3.68 -0.63
CA LYS A 90 10.23 4.75 -1.53
C LYS A 90 10.15 4.23 -2.97
N ILE A 91 9.00 4.45 -3.61
CA ILE A 91 8.85 4.25 -5.05
C ILE A 91 9.62 5.35 -5.78
N CYS A 92 10.44 4.97 -6.77
CA CYS A 92 11.21 5.87 -7.62
C CYS A 92 10.99 5.57 -9.11
N ASP A 93 11.65 6.36 -9.98
CA ASP A 93 11.59 6.27 -11.45
C ASP A 93 10.18 6.49 -12.02
N PHE A 94 9.83 7.76 -12.19
CA PHE A 94 8.55 8.19 -12.75
C PHE A 94 8.69 8.49 -14.25
N GLY A 95 9.70 7.93 -14.92
CA GLY A 95 9.98 8.15 -16.33
C GLY A 95 8.84 7.74 -17.26
N LEU A 96 8.08 6.70 -16.91
CA LEU A 96 6.90 6.21 -17.64
C LEU A 96 5.57 6.68 -17.05
N ALA A 97 5.59 7.46 -15.97
CA ALA A 97 4.39 7.88 -15.29
C ALA A 97 3.61 8.91 -16.11
N CYS A 98 2.28 8.86 -16.04
CA CYS A 98 1.39 9.80 -16.73
C CYS A 98 0.17 10.17 -15.90
N TYR A 99 -0.50 11.26 -16.28
CA TYR A 99 -1.80 11.61 -15.72
C TYR A 99 -2.91 10.83 -16.40
N LYS A 100 -3.91 10.34 -15.65
CA LYS A 100 -5.07 9.61 -16.21
C LYS A 100 -5.84 10.42 -17.26
N SER A 101 -5.84 11.76 -17.18
CA SER A 101 -6.46 12.65 -18.17
C SER A 101 -5.67 12.78 -19.47
N ARG A 102 -4.43 12.29 -19.50
CA ARG A 102 -3.51 12.35 -20.63
C ARG A 102 -2.65 11.09 -20.61
N LEU A 103 -3.26 9.98 -21.00
CA LEU A 103 -2.56 8.71 -21.12
C LEU A 103 -1.44 8.82 -22.14
N ASP A 104 -0.25 8.40 -21.74
CA ASP A 104 0.89 8.21 -22.62
C ASP A 104 1.03 6.71 -22.90
N PHE A 105 1.40 6.32 -24.12
CA PHE A 105 1.60 4.91 -24.46
C PHE A 105 3.11 4.68 -24.67
N PRO A 106 3.86 4.38 -23.59
CA PRO A 106 5.32 4.35 -23.62
C PRO A 106 5.88 3.31 -24.60
N PHE A 107 5.06 2.31 -24.93
CA PHE A 107 5.43 1.17 -25.76
C PHE A 107 4.86 1.20 -27.19
N ASN A 108 4.24 2.31 -27.62
CA ASN A 108 3.61 2.43 -28.95
C ASN A 108 4.53 2.08 -30.14
N ASN A 109 5.84 2.28 -29.99
CA ASN A 109 6.83 2.03 -31.05
C ASN A 109 7.58 0.70 -30.87
N ILE A 110 7.18 -0.12 -29.90
CA ILE A 110 7.79 -1.41 -29.57
C ILE A 110 6.77 -2.49 -29.91
N SER A 111 7.19 -3.57 -30.58
CA SER A 111 6.26 -4.66 -30.86
C SER A 111 5.84 -5.33 -29.55
N PRO A 112 4.55 -5.71 -29.38
CA PRO A 112 4.10 -6.41 -28.18
C PRO A 112 4.91 -7.69 -27.89
N SER A 113 5.35 -8.39 -28.94
CA SER A 113 6.22 -9.56 -28.86
C SER A 113 7.58 -9.29 -28.22
N ALA A 114 8.15 -8.10 -28.42
CA ALA A 114 9.40 -7.70 -27.76
C ALA A 114 9.20 -7.41 -26.27
N LEU A 115 7.95 -7.23 -25.83
CA LEU A 115 7.59 -6.97 -24.43
C LEU A 115 7.11 -8.23 -23.69
N GLU A 116 6.99 -9.37 -24.38
CA GLU A 116 6.49 -10.62 -23.78
C GLU A 116 7.33 -11.06 -22.59
N GLU A 117 8.65 -10.87 -22.63
CA GLU A 117 9.57 -11.20 -21.53
C GLU A 117 9.45 -10.27 -20.32
N TYR A 118 8.77 -9.13 -20.45
CA TYR A 118 8.59 -8.16 -19.37
C TYR A 118 7.30 -8.44 -18.62
N GLU A 119 7.42 -9.36 -17.69
CA GLU A 119 6.31 -9.92 -16.92
C GLU A 119 5.66 -8.91 -15.97
N VAL A 120 6.42 -7.88 -15.61
CA VAL A 120 5.97 -6.82 -14.71
C VAL A 120 4.94 -5.87 -15.32
N TYR A 121 4.94 -5.73 -16.65
CA TYR A 121 3.99 -4.86 -17.32
C TYR A 121 2.69 -5.58 -17.62
N SER A 122 1.58 -4.89 -17.37
CA SER A 122 0.25 -5.43 -17.63
C SER A 122 0.02 -5.70 -19.12
N PRO A 123 -0.85 -6.68 -19.47
CA PRO A 123 -1.16 -7.01 -20.85
C PRO A 123 -1.61 -5.80 -21.69
N GLU A 124 -2.49 -4.97 -21.14
CA GLU A 124 -3.02 -3.79 -21.83
C GLU A 124 -1.95 -2.71 -22.09
N LEU A 125 -1.00 -2.54 -21.16
CA LEU A 125 0.11 -1.60 -21.33
C LEU A 125 1.07 -2.11 -22.42
N LYS A 126 1.39 -3.41 -22.43
CA LYS A 126 2.23 -4.05 -23.46
C LYS A 126 1.61 -4.00 -24.86
N GLN A 127 0.29 -4.11 -24.94
CA GLN A 127 -0.46 -4.00 -26.18
C GLN A 127 -0.66 -2.55 -26.62
N SER A 128 -0.25 -1.58 -25.80
CA SER A 128 -0.45 -0.14 -26.02
C SER A 128 -1.90 0.22 -26.32
N ILE A 129 -2.83 -0.41 -25.60
CA ILE A 129 -4.26 -0.11 -25.63
C ILE A 129 -4.66 0.66 -24.38
N GLU A 130 -5.89 1.20 -24.35
CA GLU A 130 -6.39 2.00 -23.23
C GLU A 130 -6.23 1.26 -21.88
N TYR A 131 -5.69 1.98 -20.89
CA TYR A 131 -5.34 1.46 -19.58
C TYR A 131 -5.59 2.49 -18.49
N ASP A 132 -5.56 2.06 -17.23
CA ASP A 132 -5.75 2.94 -16.07
C ASP A 132 -4.91 2.51 -14.87
N GLU A 133 -5.23 2.98 -13.65
CA GLU A 133 -4.50 2.61 -12.44
C GLU A 133 -4.48 1.09 -12.15
N LYS A 134 -5.32 0.28 -12.82
CA LYS A 134 -5.29 -1.19 -12.71
C LYS A 134 -4.06 -1.81 -13.37
N SER A 135 -3.35 -1.07 -14.21
CA SER A 135 -2.06 -1.50 -14.73
C SER A 135 -1.01 -1.54 -13.60
N ASP A 136 -0.99 -0.53 -12.73
CA ASP A 136 -0.13 -0.55 -11.54
C ASP A 136 -0.53 -1.66 -10.55
N ILE A 137 -1.81 -2.02 -10.46
CA ILE A 137 -2.27 -3.16 -9.64
C ILE A 137 -1.72 -4.49 -10.15
N TYR A 138 -1.63 -4.67 -11.46
CA TYR A 138 -1.00 -5.86 -12.03
C TYR A 138 0.48 -5.95 -11.65
N SER A 139 1.22 -4.86 -11.88
CA SER A 139 2.63 -4.77 -11.50
C SER A 139 2.84 -4.95 -10.00
N PHE A 140 1.91 -4.49 -9.16
CA PHE A 140 1.90 -4.72 -7.72
C PHE A 140 1.74 -6.20 -7.35
N GLY A 141 0.89 -6.95 -8.06
CA GLY A 141 0.77 -8.41 -7.90
C GLY A 141 2.09 -9.10 -8.21
N ILE A 142 2.69 -8.79 -9.36
CA ILE A 142 4.01 -9.28 -9.77
C ILE A 142 5.09 -8.98 -8.73
N LEU A 143 5.10 -7.76 -8.20
CA LEU A 143 6.05 -7.33 -7.19
C LEU A 143 5.82 -8.03 -5.84
N THR A 144 4.56 -8.28 -5.46
CA THR A 144 4.19 -9.10 -4.29
C THR A 144 4.78 -10.50 -4.42
N TYR A 145 4.64 -11.12 -5.59
CA TYR A 145 5.22 -12.43 -5.85
C TYR A 145 6.75 -12.43 -5.71
N PHE A 146 7.40 -11.42 -6.30
CA PHE A 146 8.84 -11.23 -6.16
C PHE A 146 9.27 -11.12 -4.69
N ILE A 147 8.55 -10.34 -3.87
CA ILE A 147 8.86 -10.15 -2.45
C ILE A 147 8.81 -11.48 -1.67
N PHE A 148 7.90 -12.39 -2.04
CA PHE A 148 7.80 -13.68 -1.36
C PHE A 148 8.82 -14.69 -1.82
N GLN A 149 9.10 -14.74 -3.13
CA GLN A 149 10.02 -15.71 -3.71
C GLN A 149 11.49 -15.28 -3.65
N GLU A 150 11.77 -13.98 -3.63
CA GLU A 150 13.11 -13.38 -3.57
C GLU A 150 14.02 -13.72 -4.78
N PHE A 151 13.46 -14.24 -5.88
CA PHE A 151 14.17 -14.49 -7.14
C PHE A 151 13.41 -13.98 -8.37
N THR A 152 14.14 -13.76 -9.46
CA THR A 152 13.57 -13.43 -10.77
C THR A 152 12.88 -14.66 -11.36
N TYR A 153 11.65 -14.51 -11.82
CA TYR A 153 10.81 -15.61 -12.28
C TYR A 153 10.42 -15.46 -13.75
N LYS A 154 9.84 -16.54 -14.30
CA LYS A 154 9.10 -16.55 -15.56
C LYS A 154 7.65 -17.00 -15.31
N PHE A 155 6.69 -16.48 -16.06
CA PHE A 155 5.24 -16.71 -15.97
C PHE A 155 4.89 -18.20 -16.01
N GLU A 156 5.62 -18.97 -16.82
CA GLU A 156 5.44 -20.41 -17.00
C GLU A 156 5.83 -21.24 -15.76
N THR A 157 6.47 -20.61 -14.77
CA THR A 157 7.11 -21.29 -13.63
C THR A 157 6.63 -20.79 -12.26
N PHE A 158 5.44 -20.18 -12.19
CA PHE A 158 4.93 -19.71 -10.91
C PHE A 158 4.76 -20.85 -9.91
N ILE A 159 5.64 -20.85 -8.90
CA ILE A 159 5.48 -21.62 -7.68
C ILE A 159 4.51 -20.85 -6.78
N PRO A 160 3.41 -21.44 -6.31
CA PRO A 160 2.49 -20.77 -5.39
C PRO A 160 3.20 -20.16 -4.18
N ILE A 161 2.76 -18.97 -3.76
CA ILE A 161 3.26 -18.37 -2.51
C ILE A 161 2.75 -19.23 -1.34
N SER A 162 3.64 -19.56 -0.40
CA SER A 162 3.29 -20.41 0.75
C SER A 162 2.29 -19.75 1.70
N ASP A 163 2.38 -18.44 1.89
CA ASP A 163 1.36 -17.64 2.59
C ASP A 163 0.12 -17.52 1.70
N SER A 164 -0.96 -18.20 2.09
CA SER A 164 -2.19 -18.31 1.29
C SER A 164 -2.85 -16.96 1.01
N GLU A 165 -2.84 -16.05 1.98
CA GLU A 165 -3.38 -14.70 1.81
C GLU A 165 -2.59 -13.92 0.75
N SER A 166 -1.25 -13.98 0.78
CA SER A 166 -0.38 -13.38 -0.23
C SER A 166 -0.56 -14.02 -1.60
N ASN A 167 -0.69 -15.35 -1.66
CA ASN A 167 -0.93 -16.06 -2.90
C ASN A 167 -2.23 -15.61 -3.58
N ASN A 168 -3.31 -15.52 -2.81
CA ASN A 168 -4.61 -15.13 -3.36
C ASN A 168 -4.60 -13.65 -3.78
N MET A 169 -3.98 -12.76 -2.99
CA MET A 169 -3.80 -11.35 -3.38
C MET A 169 -2.99 -11.22 -4.69
N PHE A 170 -1.90 -11.99 -4.82
CA PHE A 170 -1.11 -12.06 -6.04
C PHE A 170 -1.97 -12.46 -7.24
N LEU A 171 -2.68 -13.59 -7.15
CA LEU A 171 -3.51 -14.12 -8.24
C LEU A 171 -4.59 -13.14 -8.69
N GLU A 172 -5.31 -12.49 -7.76
CA GLU A 172 -6.33 -11.49 -8.11
C GLU A 172 -5.73 -10.25 -8.79
N CYS A 173 -4.54 -9.82 -8.37
CA CYS A 173 -3.90 -8.64 -8.94
C CYS A 173 -3.40 -8.88 -10.36
N ILE A 174 -2.99 -10.11 -10.70
CA ILE A 174 -2.46 -10.46 -12.03
C ILE A 174 -3.52 -10.94 -13.04
N GLU A 175 -4.81 -10.78 -12.71
CA GLU A 175 -5.91 -11.10 -13.63
C GLU A 175 -5.69 -10.47 -15.01
N TYR A 176 -5.83 -11.27 -16.08
CA TYR A 176 -5.50 -10.80 -17.43
C TYR A 176 -6.38 -9.60 -17.83
N ASN A 177 -7.69 -9.69 -17.59
CA ASN A 177 -8.63 -8.62 -17.86
C ASN A 177 -8.60 -7.56 -16.72
N PRO A 178 -8.26 -6.29 -17.00
CA PRO A 178 -8.19 -5.23 -15.98
C PRO A 178 -9.47 -5.02 -15.17
N ILE A 179 -10.63 -5.33 -15.75
CA ILE A 179 -11.94 -5.21 -15.09
C ILE A 179 -12.03 -6.16 -13.89
N ASN A 180 -11.41 -7.35 -13.99
CA ASN A 180 -11.45 -8.37 -12.94
C ASN A 180 -10.45 -8.10 -11.81
N ARG A 181 -9.41 -7.29 -12.06
CA ARG A 181 -8.43 -6.93 -11.03
C ARG A 181 -9.13 -6.14 -9.90
N PRO A 182 -8.70 -6.26 -8.64
CA PRO A 182 -9.21 -5.39 -7.57
C PRO A 182 -8.81 -3.93 -7.80
N SER A 183 -9.53 -2.97 -7.22
CA SER A 183 -9.04 -1.59 -7.12
C SER A 183 -8.05 -1.45 -5.98
N VAL A 184 -7.22 -0.41 -6.00
CA VAL A 184 -6.31 -0.09 -4.88
C VAL A 184 -7.05 -0.04 -3.54
N GLU A 185 -8.26 0.55 -3.49
CA GLU A 185 -9.06 0.59 -2.26
C GLU A 185 -9.57 -0.79 -1.84
N ARG A 186 -9.90 -1.67 -2.81
CA ARG A 186 -10.31 -3.04 -2.52
C ARG A 186 -9.14 -3.83 -1.93
N VAL A 187 -7.95 -3.70 -2.52
CA VAL A 187 -6.72 -4.31 -1.99
C VAL A 187 -6.47 -3.80 -0.56
N LEU A 188 -6.52 -2.49 -0.33
CA LEU A 188 -6.34 -1.90 1.00
C LEU A 188 -7.38 -2.38 2.03
N LEU A 189 -8.63 -2.60 1.62
CA LEU A 189 -9.72 -3.03 2.51
C LEU A 189 -9.83 -4.54 2.72
N SER A 190 -9.01 -5.31 2.03
CA SER A 190 -8.98 -6.76 2.14
C SER A 190 -8.52 -7.23 3.52
N ALA A 191 -8.84 -8.48 3.84
CA ALA A 191 -8.36 -9.16 5.03
C ALA A 191 -6.83 -9.38 5.02
N TYR A 192 -6.12 -9.22 3.90
CA TYR A 192 -4.64 -9.31 3.87
C TYR A 192 -3.97 -8.43 4.89
N PHE A 193 -4.52 -7.23 5.07
CA PHE A 193 -3.98 -6.23 5.99
C PHE A 193 -4.55 -6.38 7.40
N ASP A 194 -5.19 -7.50 7.72
CA ASP A 194 -5.70 -7.78 9.07
C ASP A 194 -4.58 -7.92 10.10
N PHE A 195 -3.34 -8.20 9.68
CA PHE A 195 -2.18 -8.21 10.57
C PHE A 195 -1.92 -6.84 11.21
N LEU A 196 -2.34 -5.74 10.57
CA LEU A 196 -2.26 -4.39 11.16
C LEU A 196 -3.10 -4.27 12.43
N TYR A 197 -4.07 -5.17 12.59
CA TYR A 197 -4.96 -5.19 13.73
C TYR A 197 -4.50 -6.11 14.86
N ASP A 198 -3.50 -6.97 14.64
CA ASP A 198 -3.14 -7.99 15.63
C ASP A 198 -2.56 -7.36 16.91
N LYS A 199 -2.09 -6.12 16.81
CA LYS A 199 -1.67 -5.30 17.96
C LYS A 199 -2.78 -4.37 18.49
N MET A 200 -3.93 -4.31 17.81
CA MET A 200 -5.09 -3.52 18.25
C MET A 200 -6.00 -4.35 19.16
N PHE A 201 -6.25 -3.85 20.36
CA PHE A 201 -7.25 -4.43 21.27
C PHE A 201 -8.41 -3.45 21.53
N CYS A 202 -9.49 -3.95 22.13
CA CYS A 202 -10.65 -3.14 22.45
C CYS A 202 -10.36 -2.21 23.65
N PHE A 203 -9.79 -1.03 23.41
CA PHE A 203 -9.56 -0.04 24.47
C PHE A 203 -10.83 0.70 24.95
N GLY A 204 -12.01 0.33 24.43
CA GLY A 204 -13.26 1.01 24.77
C GLY A 204 -13.79 0.70 26.16
N LYS A 205 -13.32 -0.40 26.78
CA LYS A 205 -13.65 -0.79 28.15
C LYS A 205 -12.64 -0.31 29.19
N LEU A 206 -11.44 0.08 28.76
CA LEU A 206 -10.42 0.61 29.67
C LEU A 206 -10.93 1.88 30.35
N GLU A 207 -10.35 2.24 31.49
CA GLU A 207 -10.54 3.58 32.08
C GLU A 207 -9.83 4.64 31.23
N ASP A 208 -10.16 5.92 31.43
CA ASP A 208 -9.49 7.02 30.72
C ASP A 208 -8.09 7.21 31.26
N PHE A 209 -7.11 7.35 30.37
CA PHE A 209 -5.70 7.47 30.75
C PHE A 209 -4.95 8.45 29.86
N THR A 210 -3.80 8.91 30.36
CA THR A 210 -2.84 9.71 29.61
C THR A 210 -1.45 9.20 29.90
N ILE A 211 -0.69 8.93 28.85
CA ILE A 211 0.68 8.43 28.92
C ILE A 211 1.56 9.42 28.17
N GLU A 212 2.55 9.97 28.85
CA GLU A 212 3.60 10.77 28.20
C GLU A 212 4.66 9.84 27.62
N THR A 213 5.07 10.10 26.38
CA THR A 213 6.15 9.37 25.70
C THR A 213 7.32 10.33 25.44
N GLU A 214 8.48 9.79 25.06
CA GLU A 214 9.63 10.63 24.69
C GLU A 214 9.27 11.59 23.53
N THR A 215 8.47 11.11 22.59
CA THR A 215 8.11 11.81 21.34
C THR A 215 6.79 12.59 21.41
N GLY A 216 6.01 12.43 22.48
CA GLY A 216 4.65 12.95 22.52
C GLY A 216 3.82 12.49 23.71
N SER A 217 2.53 12.24 23.46
CA SER A 217 1.59 11.78 24.50
C SER A 217 0.48 10.94 23.88
N ILE A 218 -0.03 9.95 24.61
CA ILE A 218 -1.17 9.12 24.22
C ILE A 218 -2.28 9.32 25.23
N ILE A 219 -3.40 9.84 24.75
CA ILE A 219 -4.57 10.19 25.56
C ILE A 219 -5.72 9.29 25.13
N LYS A 220 -6.19 8.45 26.04
CA LYS A 220 -7.42 7.68 25.84
C LYS A 220 -8.55 8.37 26.59
N LYS A 221 -9.61 8.72 25.87
CA LYS A 221 -10.88 9.21 26.43
C LYS A 221 -12.08 8.47 25.83
N TYR A 222 -12.91 7.87 26.69
CA TYR A 222 -14.04 7.04 26.30
C TYR A 222 -13.64 5.94 25.29
N LYS A 223 -14.16 5.99 24.06
CA LYS A 223 -13.89 5.05 22.97
C LYS A 223 -12.92 5.62 21.93
N LYS A 224 -12.17 6.66 22.29
CA LYS A 224 -11.24 7.38 21.43
C LYS A 224 -9.84 7.37 22.04
N LEU A 225 -8.86 7.03 21.23
CA LEU A 225 -7.44 7.17 21.51
C LEU A 225 -6.90 8.34 20.68
N THR A 226 -6.13 9.22 21.29
CA THR A 226 -5.50 10.38 20.64
C THR A 226 -4.01 10.29 20.87
N ILE A 227 -3.24 10.22 19.79
CA ILE A 227 -1.79 10.11 19.80
C ILE A 227 -1.24 11.44 19.32
N ASN A 228 -0.68 12.23 20.23
CA ASN A 228 -0.05 13.51 19.92
C ASN A 228 1.44 13.29 19.73
N ILE A 229 1.97 13.81 18.62
CA ILE A 229 3.39 13.73 18.28
C ILE A 229 3.92 15.17 18.27
N LYS A 230 5.02 15.47 18.98
CA LYS A 230 5.51 16.86 19.18
C LYS A 230 5.76 17.64 17.87
N SER A 231 5.94 16.96 16.75
CA SER A 231 6.23 17.52 15.42
C SER A 231 5.21 17.16 14.33
N LYS A 232 4.11 16.47 14.66
CA LYS A 232 3.10 16.03 13.68
C LYS A 232 1.69 16.26 14.20
N ARG A 233 0.71 16.15 13.30
CA ARG A 233 -0.71 16.21 13.68
C ARG A 233 -1.05 15.01 14.58
N ALA A 234 -1.99 15.21 15.49
CA ALA A 234 -2.50 14.14 16.32
C ALA A 234 -3.25 13.08 15.49
N VAL A 235 -2.98 11.81 15.75
CA VAL A 235 -3.73 10.68 15.17
C VAL A 235 -4.81 10.28 16.16
N GLU A 236 -6.06 10.26 15.70
CA GLU A 236 -7.18 9.84 16.54
C GLU A 236 -7.72 8.50 16.05
N ILE A 237 -7.88 7.54 16.96
CA ILE A 237 -8.36 6.19 16.65
C ILE A 237 -9.63 5.92 17.46
N LEU A 238 -10.65 5.41 16.80
CA LEU A 238 -11.91 5.00 17.40
C LEU A 238 -11.95 3.49 17.59
N CYS A 239 -12.30 3.07 18.81
CA CYS A 239 -12.43 1.67 19.16
C CYS A 239 -13.49 0.95 18.31
N CYS A 240 -13.30 -0.36 18.07
CA CYS A 240 -14.25 -1.24 17.40
C CYS A 240 -15.68 -1.18 17.95
N CYS A 241 -15.84 -1.01 19.28
CA CYS A 241 -17.16 -0.93 19.93
C CYS A 241 -17.83 0.46 19.81
N HIS A 242 -17.22 1.40 19.10
CA HIS A 242 -17.79 2.71 18.86
C HIS A 242 -18.83 2.62 17.71
N ILE A 243 -20.05 3.12 17.93
CA ILE A 243 -21.18 2.90 16.98
C ILE A 243 -20.90 3.44 15.57
N LEU A 244 -20.20 4.59 15.50
CA LEU A 244 -19.74 5.19 14.23
C LEU A 244 -18.81 4.28 13.43
N THR A 245 -18.02 3.46 14.12
CA THR A 245 -17.03 2.54 13.54
C THR A 245 -17.71 1.51 12.63
N SER A 246 -18.84 0.95 13.07
CA SER A 246 -19.62 -0.02 12.28
C SER A 246 -20.43 0.65 11.14
N LEU A 247 -21.05 1.80 11.38
CA LEU A 247 -21.88 2.49 10.37
C LEU A 247 -21.06 3.10 9.22
N ARG A 248 -19.88 3.67 9.52
CA ARG A 248 -19.01 4.30 8.52
C ARG A 248 -18.29 3.27 7.67
N TYR A 249 -17.80 2.18 8.27
CA TYR A 249 -17.17 1.09 7.53
C TYR A 249 -18.14 0.51 6.49
N THR A 250 -19.35 0.15 6.93
CA THR A 250 -20.40 -0.39 6.04
C THR A 250 -20.79 0.58 4.94
N SER A 251 -20.90 1.88 5.25
CA SER A 251 -21.19 2.92 4.25
C SER A 251 -20.06 3.08 3.21
N LYS A 252 -18.80 3.00 3.63
CA LYS A 252 -17.65 3.12 2.71
C LYS A 252 -17.50 1.88 1.84
N ALA A 253 -17.68 0.69 2.40
CA ALA A 253 -17.72 -0.56 1.65
C ALA A 253 -18.82 -0.54 0.58
N LYS A 254 -20.03 -0.07 0.92
CA LYS A 254 -21.13 0.12 -0.04
C LYS A 254 -20.80 1.11 -1.15
N LYS A 255 -20.23 2.28 -0.82
CA LYS A 255 -19.85 3.31 -1.81
C LYS A 255 -18.79 2.83 -2.80
N LEU A 256 -17.91 1.93 -2.37
CA LEU A 256 -16.87 1.36 -3.21
C LEU A 256 -17.37 0.14 -4.02
N ASN A 257 -18.68 -0.15 -4.01
CA ASN A 257 -19.29 -1.35 -4.59
C ASN A 257 -18.61 -2.65 -4.13
N LEU A 258 -18.10 -2.66 -2.89
CA LEU A 258 -17.42 -3.82 -2.29
C LEU A 258 -18.39 -4.72 -1.53
N THR A 259 -19.70 -4.59 -1.74
CA THR A 259 -20.67 -5.46 -1.08
C THR A 259 -20.33 -6.92 -1.39
N GLU A 260 -20.31 -7.77 -0.36
CA GLU A 260 -20.09 -9.22 -0.45
C GLU A 260 -20.88 -9.78 -1.64
N ASN A 261 -20.25 -9.92 -2.81
CA ASN A 261 -20.82 -10.69 -3.90
C ASN A 261 -20.83 -12.13 -3.40
N ARG A 262 -21.93 -12.52 -2.75
CA ARG A 262 -22.37 -13.90 -2.74
C ARG A 262 -22.81 -14.23 -4.16
N ASP A 263 -21.85 -14.35 -5.07
CA ASP A 263 -22.08 -15.06 -6.32
C ASP A 263 -22.16 -16.53 -5.95
N SER A 264 -23.38 -16.94 -5.59
CA SER A 264 -23.81 -18.32 -5.60
C SER A 264 -23.65 -18.82 -7.03
N HIS A 265 -22.49 -19.40 -7.36
CA HIS A 265 -22.26 -20.45 -8.37
C HIS A 265 -20.75 -20.61 -8.65
N SER A 266 -19.98 -21.12 -7.69
CA SER A 266 -18.86 -22.04 -7.91
C SER A 266 -18.31 -22.54 -6.57
N ASN A 267 -18.16 -23.85 -6.41
CA ASN A 267 -17.67 -24.51 -5.19
C ASN A 267 -16.12 -24.44 -5.06
N LEU A 268 -15.49 -23.32 -5.43
CA LEU A 268 -14.09 -23.05 -5.13
C LEU A 268 -13.99 -21.66 -4.50
N ASP A 269 -14.13 -21.62 -3.18
CA ASP A 269 -14.00 -20.42 -2.34
C ASP A 269 -12.51 -20.08 -2.14
N LEU A 270 -11.78 -19.87 -3.25
CA LEU A 270 -10.34 -19.55 -3.29
C LEU A 270 -10.08 -18.05 -3.47
N GLY A 271 -11.11 -17.21 -3.42
CA GLY A 271 -10.98 -15.77 -3.64
C GLY A 271 -10.48 -15.02 -2.41
N PHE A 272 -9.57 -14.08 -2.64
CA PHE A 272 -9.18 -13.00 -1.74
C PHE A 272 -10.28 -11.91 -1.66
N THR A 273 -11.54 -12.34 -1.61
CA THR A 273 -12.71 -11.47 -1.67
C THR A 273 -13.23 -11.04 -0.30
N GLN A 274 -12.59 -11.51 0.78
CA GLN A 274 -13.01 -11.15 2.13
C GLN A 274 -12.51 -9.74 2.48
N LEU A 275 -13.45 -8.79 2.47
CA LEU A 275 -13.25 -7.53 3.18
C LEU A 275 -12.95 -7.81 4.64
N THR A 276 -12.05 -7.02 5.24
CA THR A 276 -11.82 -7.12 6.68
C THR A 276 -13.15 -7.00 7.44
N LYS A 277 -13.29 -7.78 8.51
CA LYS A 277 -14.38 -7.62 9.48
C LYS A 277 -13.93 -6.76 10.66
N LYS A 278 -12.64 -6.45 10.77
CA LYS A 278 -12.05 -5.65 11.85
C LYS A 278 -12.32 -4.16 11.58
N ARG A 279 -12.88 -3.45 12.56
CA ARG A 279 -13.61 -2.21 12.28
C ARG A 279 -12.91 -0.92 12.67
N PHE A 280 -11.79 -0.94 13.39
CA PHE A 280 -11.15 0.29 13.89
C PHE A 280 -11.05 1.37 12.80
N LEU A 281 -11.37 2.61 13.17
CA LEU A 281 -11.29 3.76 12.30
C LEU A 281 -10.29 4.77 12.89
N TYR A 282 -9.64 5.54 12.03
CA TYR A 282 -8.88 6.71 12.41
C TYR A 282 -9.48 7.98 11.81
N VAL A 283 -9.22 9.13 12.44
CA VAL A 283 -9.57 10.46 11.92
C VAL A 283 -8.41 10.95 11.08
N ASP A 284 -8.61 11.11 9.78
CA ASP A 284 -7.63 11.64 8.83
C ASP A 284 -7.46 13.17 8.96
N SER A 285 -6.46 13.73 8.29
CA SER A 285 -6.06 15.14 8.28
C SER A 285 -7.20 16.08 7.89
N ASP A 286 -8.08 15.65 7.00
CA ASP A 286 -9.30 16.33 6.58
C ASP A 286 -10.48 16.14 7.55
N ARG A 287 -10.22 15.57 8.73
CA ARG A 287 -11.20 15.19 9.77
C ARG A 287 -12.21 14.13 9.33
N THR A 288 -11.94 13.40 8.25
CA THR A 288 -12.78 12.26 7.85
C THR A 288 -12.41 10.99 8.60
N LEU A 289 -13.41 10.16 8.90
CA LEU A 289 -13.17 8.83 9.50
C LEU A 289 -12.85 7.82 8.40
N LYS A 290 -11.70 7.13 8.52
CA LYS A 290 -11.21 6.13 7.58
C LYS A 290 -10.83 4.83 8.30
N PRO A 291 -11.00 3.65 7.67
CA PRO A 291 -10.45 2.40 8.20
C PRO A 291 -8.94 2.46 8.37
N ILE A 292 -8.40 1.79 9.39
CA ILE A 292 -6.96 1.88 9.71
C ILE A 292 -6.05 1.42 8.57
N GLN A 293 -6.51 0.61 7.62
CA GLN A 293 -5.69 0.23 6.47
C GLN A 293 -5.32 1.43 5.59
N PHE A 294 -6.11 2.51 5.64
CA PHE A 294 -5.79 3.77 4.97
C PHE A 294 -4.88 4.68 5.80
N MET A 295 -4.47 4.28 7.01
CA MET A 295 -3.53 5.02 7.83
C MET A 295 -2.17 5.00 7.15
N THR A 296 -1.50 6.14 6.98
CA THR A 296 -0.18 6.17 6.33
C THR A 296 0.89 5.56 7.24
N GLN A 297 2.06 5.25 6.69
CA GLN A 297 3.20 4.83 7.51
C GLN A 297 3.51 5.84 8.64
N LEU A 298 3.49 7.14 8.34
CA LEU A 298 3.76 8.19 9.32
C LEU A 298 2.76 8.20 10.47
N ASP A 299 1.49 7.89 10.19
CA ASP A 299 0.43 7.80 11.20
C ASP A 299 0.52 6.49 12.01
N ARG A 300 1.08 5.41 11.44
CA ARG A 300 1.23 4.09 12.09
C ARG A 300 2.40 3.99 13.05
N ILE A 301 3.52 4.66 12.78
CA ILE A 301 4.80 4.45 13.51
C ILE A 301 4.64 4.61 15.02
N GLU A 302 3.95 5.64 15.51
CA GLU A 302 3.78 5.81 16.96
C GLU A 302 2.69 4.92 17.56
N TYR A 303 1.67 4.61 16.78
CA TYR A 303 0.62 3.68 17.19
C TYR A 303 1.23 2.29 17.46
N LEU A 304 1.88 1.71 16.45
CA LEU A 304 2.42 0.36 16.54
C LEU A 304 3.58 0.28 17.55
N ASP A 305 4.45 1.28 17.61
CA ASP A 305 5.56 1.29 18.58
C ASP A 305 5.07 1.38 20.02
N PHE A 306 4.08 2.23 20.32
CA PHE A 306 3.49 2.28 21.66
C PHE A 306 2.85 0.95 22.05
N PHE A 307 2.01 0.37 21.20
CA PHE A 307 1.29 -0.85 21.54
C PHE A 307 2.18 -2.10 21.54
N TYR A 308 3.26 -2.10 20.76
CA TYR A 308 4.31 -3.11 20.82
C TYR A 308 5.09 -3.06 22.14
N ARG A 309 5.38 -1.87 22.67
CA ARG A 309 6.11 -1.72 23.95
C ARG A 309 5.25 -1.91 25.19
N ASN A 310 3.93 -1.88 25.04
CA ASN A 310 2.97 -1.92 26.15
C ASN A 310 2.05 -3.16 26.05
N GLU A 311 2.63 -4.33 25.72
CA GLU A 311 1.91 -5.62 25.63
C GLU A 311 1.16 -5.99 26.93
N ASN A 312 1.56 -5.45 28.08
CA ASN A 312 0.88 -5.65 29.36
C ASN A 312 -0.60 -5.24 29.34
N TYR A 313 -1.01 -4.30 28.48
CA TYR A 313 -2.42 -3.91 28.33
C TYR A 313 -3.25 -4.90 27.50
N GLN A 314 -2.61 -5.87 26.81
CA GLN A 314 -3.29 -6.94 26.08
C GLN A 314 -3.62 -8.14 26.98
N ALA A 315 -2.99 -8.25 28.14
CA ALA A 315 -3.08 -9.42 29.03
C ALA A 315 -4.24 -9.35 30.06
N GLU A 316 -5.02 -8.28 30.08
CA GLU A 316 -6.15 -8.08 31.00
C GLU A 316 -7.53 -8.27 30.33
N GLU A 317 -7.67 -9.23 29.41
CA GLU A 317 -8.99 -9.71 28.92
C GLU A 317 -9.47 -10.97 29.64
#